data_AF-A0A267MI40-F1
#
_entry.id   AF-A0A267MI40-F1
#
_cell.length_a   1.000
_cell.length_b   1.000
_cell.length_c   1.000
_cell.angle_alpha   90.00
_cell.angle_beta   90.00
_cell.angle_gamma   90.00
#
_symmetry.space_group_name_H-M   'P 1'
#
loop_
_entity.id
_entity.type
_entity.pdbx_description
1 polymer ?
#
loop_
_entity_poly.entity_id
_entity_poly.type
_entity_poly.pdbx_seq_one_letter_code
_entity_poly.pdbx_strand_id
1 'polypeptide(L)' 'MMLLWIPIIIFLIIHFSKDNHKSIYGSGKRSPLEILDEKFISGELTEEEYKRKKDILRS' A
#
# COMPACT_ATOMS: atom_id res chain seq x y z
N MET A 1 5.95 10.68 27.63
CA MET A 1 6.76 11.46 26.66
C MET A 1 7.01 10.75 25.31
N MET A 2 6.37 9.60 25.01
CA MET A 2 6.49 8.92 23.69
C MET A 2 5.26 9.10 22.77
N LEU A 3 4.07 9.39 23.34
CA LEU A 3 2.82 9.49 22.58
C LEU A 3 2.73 10.73 21.66
N LEU A 4 3.56 11.76 21.88
CA LEU A 4 3.57 12.98 21.08
C LEU A 4 4.16 12.80 19.68
N TRP A 5 4.87 11.69 19.43
CA TRP A 5 5.51 11.40 18.14
C TRP A 5 4.57 10.74 17.14
N ILE A 6 3.46 10.17 17.61
CA ILE A 6 2.47 9.47 16.78
C ILE A 6 1.96 10.32 15.61
N PRO A 7 1.50 11.57 15.80
CA PRO A 7 1.04 12.41 14.68
C PRO A 7 2.16 12.80 13.71
N ILE A 8 3.40 12.93 14.20
CA ILE A 8 4.58 13.24 13.38
C ILE A 8 4.96 12.07 12.48
N ILE A 9 4.89 10.85 12.99
CA ILE A 9 5.13 9.62 12.23
C ILE A 9 4.05 9.45 11.16
N ILE A 10 2.79 9.70 11.50
CA ILE A 10 1.67 9.65 10.56
C ILE A 10 1.82 10.70 9.45
N PHE A 11 2.23 11.93 9.79
CA PHE A 11 2.46 12.99 8.82
C PHE A 11 3.60 12.67 7.84
N LEU A 12 4.72 12.13 8.34
CA LEU A 12 5.86 11.70 7.51
C LEU A 12 5.45 10.60 6.52
N ILE A 13 4.67 9.61 6.96
CA ILE A 13 4.17 8.53 6.09
C ILE A 13 3.30 9.11 4.97
N ILE A 14 2.37 10.02 5.27
CA ILE A 14 1.49 10.63 4.26
C ILE A 14 2.30 11.50 3.29
N HIS A 15 3.28 12.24 3.79
CA HIS A 15 4.09 13.15 2.96
C HIS A 15 5.07 12.41 2.05
N PHE A 16 5.66 11.30 2.49
CA PHE A 16 6.59 10.49 1.69
C PHE A 16 5.88 9.59 0.66
N SER A 17 4.61 9.23 0.90
CA SER A 17 3.81 8.45 -0.05
C SER A 17 3.39 9.23 -1.31
N LYS A 18 3.71 10.52 -1.41
CA LYS A 18 3.27 11.35 -2.55
C LYS A 18 4.16 11.28 -3.79
N ASP A 19 5.37 10.71 -3.70
CA ASP A 19 6.39 10.91 -4.74
C ASP A 19 6.76 9.70 -5.61
N ASN A 20 6.06 8.56 -5.52
CA ASN A 20 6.48 7.36 -6.27
C ASN A 20 5.44 6.81 -7.24
N HIS A 21 5.15 7.53 -8.31
CA HIS A 21 4.81 6.85 -9.56
C HIS A 21 5.28 7.62 -10.81
N LYS A 22 6.57 7.47 -11.12
CA LYS A 22 7.12 7.72 -12.45
C LYS A 22 7.33 6.40 -13.18
N SER A 23 6.42 6.08 -14.10
CA SER A 23 6.58 5.32 -15.36
C SER A 23 5.16 4.90 -15.77
N ILE A 24 4.54 5.53 -16.78
CA ILE A 24 4.77 5.36 -18.22
C ILE A 24 4.68 3.88 -18.61
N TYR A 25 3.46 3.39 -18.85
CA TYR A 25 3.01 2.67 -20.05
C TYR A 25 1.63 2.02 -19.79
N GLY A 26 0.64 2.32 -20.62
CA GLY A 26 -0.59 1.53 -20.72
C GLY A 26 -1.81 2.11 -20.01
N SER A 27 -2.81 2.52 -20.79
CA SER A 27 -4.09 3.02 -20.32
C SER A 27 -4.88 1.98 -19.52
N GLY A 28 -5.36 2.39 -18.35
CA GLY A 28 -6.69 2.03 -17.88
C GLY A 28 -6.82 0.74 -17.07
N LYS A 29 -6.79 0.92 -15.74
CA LYS A 29 -7.17 -0.01 -14.66
C LYS A 29 -6.03 -0.94 -14.21
N ARG A 30 -5.32 -0.51 -13.15
CA ARG A 30 -4.46 -1.40 -12.34
C ARG A 30 -5.24 -2.66 -11.98
N SER A 31 -4.59 -3.81 -12.11
CA SER A 31 -5.22 -5.07 -11.71
C SER A 31 -5.50 -5.06 -10.20
N PRO A 32 -6.63 -5.60 -9.71
CA PRO A 32 -6.87 -5.76 -8.28
C PRO A 32 -5.74 -6.47 -7.54
N LEU A 33 -5.03 -7.39 -8.22
CA LEU A 33 -3.83 -8.04 -7.68
C LEU A 33 -2.66 -7.08 -7.53
N GLU A 34 -2.45 -6.18 -8.50
CA GLU A 34 -1.35 -5.23 -8.51
C GLU A 34 -1.48 -4.21 -7.36
N ILE A 35 -2.72 -3.77 -7.08
CA ILE A 35 -3.04 -2.92 -5.93
C ILE A 35 -2.83 -3.69 -4.61
N LEU A 36 -3.17 -4.99 -4.59
CA LEU A 36 -2.98 -5.82 -3.40
C LEU A 36 -1.50 -6.05 -3.10
N ASP A 37 -0.68 -6.30 -4.13
CA ASP A 37 0.76 -6.45 -4.02
C ASP A 37 1.43 -5.13 -3.58
N GLU A 38 1.02 -4.00 -4.16
CA GLU A 38 1.48 -2.65 -3.76
C GLU A 38 1.26 -2.41 -2.27
N LYS A 39 0.09 -2.79 -1.74
CA LYS A 39 -0.28 -2.65 -0.33
C LYS A 39 0.44 -3.62 0.62
N PHE A 40 0.80 -4.80 0.13
CA PHE A 40 1.60 -5.74 0.90
C PHE A 40 3.06 -5.29 0.99
N ILE A 41 3.63 -4.83 -0.13
CA ILE A 41 5.00 -4.32 -0.19
C ILE A 41 5.14 -3.01 0.60
N SER A 42 4.10 -2.16 0.62
CA SER A 42 4.08 -0.93 1.43
C SER A 42 3.97 -1.19 2.94
N GLY A 43 3.72 -2.43 3.36
CA GLY A 43 3.51 -2.80 4.77
C GLY A 43 2.16 -2.35 5.33
N GLU A 44 1.22 -1.92 4.47
CA GLU A 44 -0.18 -1.63 4.86
C GLU A 44 -0.96 -2.89 5.20
N LEU A 45 -0.55 -4.06 4.68
CA LEU A 45 -1.19 -5.34 4.90
C LEU A 45 -0.26 -6.32 5.62
N THR A 46 -0.82 -7.06 6.57
CA THR A 46 -0.14 -8.23 7.13
C THR A 46 -0.18 -9.42 6.16
N GLU A 47 0.74 -10.38 6.33
CA GLU A 47 0.83 -11.58 5.48
C GLU A 47 -0.50 -12.37 5.43
N GLU A 48 -1.17 -12.48 6.59
CA GLU A 48 -2.46 -13.16 6.72
C GLU A 48 -3.58 -12.45 5.94
N GLU A 49 -3.61 -11.12 5.98
CA GLU A 49 -4.59 -10.32 5.23
C GLU A 49 -4.34 -10.36 3.73
N TYR A 50 -3.07 -10.33 3.33
CA TYR A 50 -2.66 -10.46 1.94
C TYR A 50 -3.10 -11.81 1.36
N LYS A 51 -2.79 -12.92 2.04
CA LYS A 51 -3.16 -14.27 1.59
C LYS A 51 -4.68 -14.42 1.44
N ARG A 52 -5.46 -13.98 2.43
CA ARG A 52 -6.92 -14.04 2.39
C ARG A 52 -7.50 -13.26 1.20
N LYS A 53 -7.02 -12.03 0.98
CA LYS A 53 -7.50 -11.17 -0.13
C LYS A 53 -7.07 -11.71 -1.49
N LYS A 54 -5.87 -12.30 -1.59
CA LYS A 54 -5.35 -12.91 -2.81
C LYS A 54 -6.17 -14.13 -3.24
N ASP A 55 -6.62 -14.94 -2.28
CA ASP A 55 -7.46 -16.10 -2.53
C ASP A 55 -8.83 -15.70 -3.10
N ILE A 56 -9.45 -14.66 -2.51
CA ILE A 56 -10.73 -14.10 -2.99
C ILE A 56 -10.63 -13.59 -4.43
N LEU A 57 -9.50 -12.96 -4.80
CA LEU A 57 -9.29 -12.41 -6.14
C LEU A 57 -8.93 -13.48 -7.20
N ARG A 58 -8.60 -14.69 -6.76
CA ARG A 58 -8.23 -15.82 -7.62
C ARG A 58 -9.39 -16.80 -7.84
N SER A 59 -10.46 -16.70 -7.04
CA SER A 59 -11.76 -17.37 -7.23
C SER A 59 -12.59 -16.68 -8.30
#